data_AF-A0A5N8VDQ7-F1
#
_entry.id   AF-A0A5N8VDQ7-F1
#
_cell.length_a   1.000
_cell.length_b   1.000
_cell.length_c   1.000
_cell.angle_alpha   90.00
_cell.angle_beta   90.00
_cell.angle_gamma   90.00
#
_symmetry.space_group_name_H-M   'P 1'
#
loop_
_entity.id
_entity.type
_entity.pdbx_description
1 polymer ?
#
loop_
_entity_poly.entity_id
_entity_poly.type
_entity_poly.pdbx_seq_one_letter_code
_entity_poly.pdbx_strand_id
1 'polypeptide(L)'
;MSAGEFAELPAAALRRDSADLNLYVDVLSVNLADSLPPGAVRVERRRSLSERLAGHEGSVAALDVTFGERRLLLRNDRGRVTGEICHEVRGITLSRRQVGLDEWIDALAGSLADAAASNARSREAVERFLA
;
A
#
# COMPACT_ATOMS: atom_id res chain seq x y z
N MET A 1 -20.49 6.54 -13.88
CA MET A 1 -19.79 5.94 -12.73
C MET A 1 -18.40 6.57 -12.70
N SER A 2 -18.21 7.59 -11.87
CA SER A 2 -17.03 8.47 -11.92
C SER A 2 -15.91 7.91 -11.04
N ALA A 3 -14.66 8.08 -11.46
CA ALA A 3 -13.45 7.58 -10.79
C ALA A 3 -13.23 8.09 -9.35
N GLY A 4 -14.05 9.05 -8.89
CA GLY A 4 -14.05 9.56 -7.52
C GLY A 4 -14.74 8.66 -6.48
N GLU A 5 -15.71 7.84 -6.88
CA GLU A 5 -16.53 7.08 -5.91
C GLU A 5 -15.82 5.82 -5.37
N PHE A 6 -14.85 5.30 -6.14
CA PHE A 6 -13.98 4.19 -5.69
C PHE A 6 -12.93 4.61 -4.65
N ALA A 7 -12.61 5.91 -4.55
CA ALA A 7 -11.60 6.41 -3.62
C ALA A 7 -12.17 6.76 -2.24
N GLU A 8 -13.46 7.10 -2.16
CA GLU A 8 -14.09 7.50 -0.89
C GLU A 8 -14.67 6.31 -0.09
N LEU A 9 -15.02 5.20 -0.76
CA LEU A 9 -15.57 4.00 -0.10
C LEU A 9 -14.55 3.14 0.69
N PRO A 10 -13.26 3.01 0.33
CA PRO A 10 -12.32 2.15 1.06
C PRO A 10 -11.85 2.80 2.37
N ALA A 11 -11.49 4.08 2.36
CA ALA A 11 -10.87 4.74 3.52
C ALA A 11 -11.83 4.86 4.71
N ALA A 12 -13.11 5.16 4.46
CA ALA A 12 -14.12 5.29 5.52
C ALA A 12 -14.60 3.93 6.06
N ALA A 13 -14.68 2.90 5.21
CA ALA A 13 -14.96 1.53 5.65
C ALA A 13 -13.79 0.95 6.46
N LEU A 14 -12.55 1.26 6.07
CA LEU A 14 -11.32 0.83 6.74
C LEU A 14 -11.11 1.45 8.12
N ARG A 15 -11.49 2.73 8.32
CA ARG A 15 -11.39 3.40 9.63
C ARG A 15 -12.35 2.83 10.69
N ARG A 16 -13.39 2.09 10.30
CA ARG A 16 -14.47 1.63 11.20
C ARG A 16 -14.17 0.33 11.96
N ASP A 17 -13.23 -0.48 11.46
CA ASP A 17 -12.88 -1.81 12.00
C ASP A 17 -11.43 -1.87 12.53
N SER A 18 -11.11 -1.07 13.55
CA SER A 18 -9.79 -1.06 14.19
C SER A 18 -9.53 -2.26 15.14
N ALA A 19 -10.41 -3.26 15.17
CA ALA A 19 -10.39 -4.32 16.20
C ALA A 19 -9.35 -5.42 15.96
N ASP A 20 -8.87 -5.60 14.73
CA ASP A 20 -7.82 -6.58 14.44
C ASP A 20 -6.82 -6.05 13.40
N LEU A 21 -5.86 -5.27 13.90
CA LEU A 21 -4.85 -4.56 13.11
C LEU A 21 -4.02 -5.51 12.23
N ASN A 22 -3.88 -6.78 12.62
CA ASN A 22 -3.23 -7.83 11.83
C ASN A 22 -4.07 -8.21 10.62
N LEU A 23 -5.36 -8.52 10.82
CA LEU A 23 -6.29 -8.84 9.74
C LEU A 23 -6.40 -7.69 8.74
N TYR A 24 -6.38 -6.45 9.25
CA TYR A 24 -6.38 -5.25 8.43
C TYR A 24 -5.17 -5.18 7.48
N VAL A 25 -3.95 -5.38 8.01
CA VAL A 25 -2.73 -5.36 7.19
C VAL A 25 -2.73 -6.52 6.18
N ASP A 26 -3.25 -7.68 6.54
CA ASP A 26 -3.35 -8.84 5.65
C ASP A 26 -4.29 -8.56 4.45
N VAL A 27 -5.51 -8.06 4.69
CA VAL A 27 -6.48 -7.74 3.63
C VAL A 27 -5.96 -6.62 2.72
N LEU A 28 -5.38 -5.57 3.32
CA LEU A 28 -4.78 -4.46 2.58
C LEU A 28 -3.66 -4.95 1.65
N SER A 29 -2.81 -5.86 2.15
CA SER A 29 -1.70 -6.42 1.38
C SER A 29 -2.17 -7.22 0.16
N VAL A 30 -3.21 -8.04 0.32
CA VAL A 30 -3.80 -8.81 -0.79
C VAL A 30 -4.41 -7.86 -1.82
N ASN A 31 -5.22 -6.90 -1.39
CA ASN A 31 -5.90 -5.98 -2.29
C ASN A 31 -4.91 -5.14 -3.11
N LEU A 32 -3.83 -4.65 -2.49
CA LEU A 32 -2.79 -3.89 -3.18
C LEU A 32 -1.97 -4.75 -4.15
N ALA A 33 -1.62 -5.97 -3.77
CA ALA A 33 -0.86 -6.87 -4.64
C ALA A 33 -1.64 -7.25 -5.91
N ASP A 34 -2.96 -7.40 -5.81
CA ASP A 34 -3.83 -7.70 -6.96
C ASP A 34 -4.11 -6.48 -7.84
N SER A 35 -4.09 -5.28 -7.27
CA SER A 35 -4.49 -4.04 -7.96
C SER A 35 -3.33 -3.27 -8.60
N LEU A 36 -2.08 -3.54 -8.20
CA LEU A 36 -0.91 -2.79 -8.63
C LEU A 36 0.00 -3.59 -9.58
N PRO A 37 0.79 -2.90 -10.41
CA PRO A 37 1.75 -3.56 -11.29
C PRO A 37 2.73 -4.45 -10.49
N PRO A 38 3.17 -5.58 -11.06
CA PRO A 38 4.12 -6.46 -10.40
C PRO A 38 5.39 -5.70 -9.99
N GLY A 39 5.82 -5.88 -8.74
CA GLY A 39 6.98 -5.21 -8.17
C GLY A 39 6.71 -3.86 -7.51
N ALA A 40 5.51 -3.28 -7.64
CA ALA A 40 5.12 -2.07 -6.93
C ALA A 40 4.81 -2.33 -5.44
N VAL A 41 4.44 -3.56 -5.10
CA VAL A 41 4.12 -4.00 -3.73
C VAL A 41 5.03 -5.16 -3.35
N ARG A 42 5.65 -5.05 -2.19
CA ARG A 42 6.37 -6.14 -1.54
C ARG A 42 5.77 -6.40 -0.17
N VAL A 43 5.41 -7.65 0.07
CA VAL A 43 4.83 -8.12 1.33
C VAL A 43 5.82 -9.04 2.03
N GLU A 44 6.17 -8.71 3.27
CA GLU A 44 6.95 -9.57 4.16
C GLU A 44 6.01 -10.22 5.17
N ARG A 45 5.95 -11.54 5.20
CA ARG A 45 5.16 -12.31 6.17
C ARG A 45 6.07 -12.98 7.18
N ARG A 46 5.70 -12.92 8.46
CA ARG A 46 6.42 -13.62 9.53
C ARG A 46 5.60 -14.82 9.98
N ARG A 47 6.26 -15.97 10.07
CA ARG A 47 5.65 -17.23 10.54
C ARG A 47 6.47 -17.76 11.71
N SER A 48 5.83 -18.12 12.81
CA SER A 48 6.45 -18.95 13.83
C SER A 48 6.52 -20.41 13.37
N LEU A 49 7.41 -21.20 14.01
CA LEU A 49 7.52 -22.64 13.73
C LEU A 49 6.21 -23.38 14.00
N SER A 50 5.45 -22.93 15.01
CA SER A 50 4.14 -23.48 15.36
C SER A 50 3.08 -23.21 14.28
N GLU A 51 3.05 -22.01 13.71
CA GLU A 51 2.13 -21.64 12.62
C GLU A 51 2.44 -22.40 11.32
N ARG A 52 3.72 -22.68 11.05
CA ARG A 52 4.12 -23.53 9.92
C ARG A 52 3.59 -24.95 10.04
N LEU A 53 3.62 -25.53 11.24
CA LEU A 53 3.07 -26.86 11.51
C LEU A 53 1.54 -26.88 11.39
N ALA A 54 0.89 -25.78 11.73
CA ALA A 54 -0.57 -25.61 11.66
C ALA A 54 -1.09 -25.15 10.28
N GLY A 55 -0.24 -25.08 9.26
CA GLY A 55 -0.63 -24.71 7.90
C GLY A 55 -1.07 -23.25 7.71
N HIS A 56 -0.77 -22.36 8.66
CA HIS A 56 -1.12 -20.94 8.56
C HIS A 56 -0.11 -20.18 7.70
N GLU A 57 -0.59 -19.23 6.88
CA GLU A 57 0.26 -18.38 6.04
C GLU A 57 1.13 -17.38 6.83
N GLY A 58 0.88 -17.25 8.14
CA GLY A 58 1.51 -16.29 9.05
C GLY A 58 1.15 -14.84 8.74
N SER A 59 1.19 -13.99 9.76
CA SER A 59 0.75 -12.59 9.64
C SER A 59 1.73 -11.74 8.81
N VAL A 60 1.20 -10.74 8.11
CA VAL A 60 2.03 -9.73 7.45
C VAL A 60 2.79 -8.90 8.48
N ALA A 61 4.11 -8.94 8.37
CA ALA A 61 5.06 -8.23 9.22
C ALA A 61 5.49 -6.90 8.61
N ALA A 62 5.52 -6.80 7.27
CA ALA A 62 5.73 -5.53 6.60
C ALA A 62 5.06 -5.48 5.23
N LEU A 63 4.61 -4.29 4.87
CA LEU A 63 4.13 -3.91 3.55
C LEU A 63 5.00 -2.77 3.05
N ASP A 64 5.46 -2.90 1.81
CA ASP A 64 6.35 -1.95 1.16
C ASP A 64 5.80 -1.62 -0.22
N VAL A 65 5.35 -0.38 -0.40
CA VAL A 65 4.67 0.07 -1.61
C VAL A 65 5.46 1.20 -2.24
N THR A 66 5.78 1.06 -3.54
CA THR A 66 6.56 2.05 -4.28
C THR A 66 5.74 2.69 -5.40
N PHE A 67 5.70 4.02 -5.40
CA PHE A 67 5.08 4.86 -6.42
C PHE A 67 6.11 5.88 -6.93
N GLY A 68 6.81 5.54 -8.01
CA GLY A 68 7.85 6.42 -8.58
C GLY A 68 8.94 6.71 -7.54
N GLU A 69 9.02 7.97 -7.09
CA GLU A 69 9.99 8.42 -6.08
C GLU A 69 9.48 8.34 -4.64
N ARG A 70 8.24 7.91 -4.41
CA ARG A 70 7.69 7.77 -3.06
C ARG A 70 7.62 6.30 -2.69
N ARG A 71 8.11 5.98 -1.50
CA ARG A 71 8.01 4.65 -0.91
C ARG A 71 7.30 4.72 0.43
N LEU A 72 6.31 3.86 0.61
CA LEU A 72 5.46 3.79 1.79
C LEU A 72 5.68 2.45 2.47
N LEU A 73 6.17 2.47 3.71
CA LEU A 73 6.45 1.27 4.49
C LEU A 73 5.49 1.19 5.66
N LEU A 74 4.83 0.06 5.83
CA LEU A 74 4.04 -0.25 7.01
C LEU A 74 4.65 -1.48 7.67
N ARG A 75 5.03 -1.39 8.95
CA ARG A 75 5.53 -2.53 9.71
C ARG A 75 4.58 -2.85 10.83
N ASN A 76 4.41 -4.14 11.09
CA ASN A 76 3.68 -4.65 12.22
C ASN A 76 4.60 -5.50 13.09
N ASP A 77 4.95 -4.99 14.26
CA ASP A 77 5.72 -5.71 15.27
C ASP A 77 4.81 -6.03 16.46
N ARG A 78 4.35 -7.29 16.54
CA ARG A 78 3.57 -7.81 17.67
C ARG A 78 2.36 -6.93 18.03
N GLY A 79 1.63 -6.46 17.02
CA GLY A 79 0.43 -5.63 17.19
C GLY A 79 0.71 -4.12 17.26
N ARG A 80 1.98 -3.69 17.25
CA ARG A 80 2.34 -2.29 17.05
C ARG A 80 2.59 -2.03 15.58
N VAL A 81 1.73 -1.20 14.99
CA VAL A 81 1.91 -0.74 13.61
C VAL A 81 2.65 0.60 13.58
N THR A 82 3.66 0.66 12.71
CA THR A 82 4.46 1.86 12.45
C THR A 82 4.50 2.11 10.95
N GLY A 83 4.13 3.32 10.53
CA GLY A 83 4.23 3.77 9.15
C GLY A 83 5.51 4.57 8.91
N GLU A 84 6.05 4.49 7.70
CA GLU A 84 7.10 5.38 7.21
C GLU A 84 6.78 5.86 5.79
N ILE A 85 7.08 7.13 5.54
CA ILE A 85 7.04 7.73 4.21
C ILE A 85 8.47 8.10 3.84
N CYS A 86 8.95 7.54 2.74
CA CYS A 86 10.27 7.75 2.19
C CYS A 86 10.17 8.44 0.83
N HIS A 87 11.09 9.36 0.57
CA HIS A 87 11.36 9.87 -0.78
C HIS A 87 12.65 9.22 -1.27
N GLU A 88 12.56 8.43 -2.33
CA GLU A 88 13.65 7.69 -2.91
C GLU A 88 13.88 8.11 -4.36
N VAL A 89 15.12 8.44 -4.70
CA VAL A 89 15.52 8.75 -6.08
C VAL A 89 16.58 7.76 -6.49
N ARG A 90 16.32 7.01 -7.57
CA ARG A 90 17.23 5.97 -8.10
C ARG A 90 17.66 4.93 -7.04
N GLY A 91 16.75 4.58 -6.13
CA GLY A 91 17.00 3.62 -5.05
C GLY A 91 17.75 4.19 -3.84
N ILE A 92 17.98 5.51 -3.80
CA ILE A 92 18.61 6.19 -2.67
C ILE A 92 17.53 6.96 -1.90
N THR A 93 17.36 6.65 -0.61
CA THR A 93 16.45 7.39 0.28
C THR A 93 17.01 8.77 0.60
N LEU A 94 16.37 9.81 0.06
CA LEU A 94 16.69 11.22 0.32
C LEU A 94 16.16 11.68 1.67
N SER A 95 14.93 11.26 2.00
CA SER A 95 14.31 11.56 3.28
C SER A 95 13.45 10.39 3.75
N ARG A 96 13.32 10.26 5.07
CA ARG A 96 12.40 9.32 5.70
C ARG A 96 11.69 10.02 6.85
N ARG A 97 10.41 9.69 7.03
CA ARG A 97 9.61 10.19 8.13
C ARG A 97 8.72 9.09 8.67
N GLN A 98 8.81 8.86 9.98
CA GLN A 98 7.87 7.97 10.67
C GLN A 98 6.54 8.69 10.85
N VAL A 99 5.46 7.96 10.62
CA VAL A 99 4.09 8.47 10.64
C VAL A 99 3.16 7.48 11.34
N GLY A 100 2.04 7.99 11.84
CA GLY A 100 0.94 7.15 12.31
C GLY A 100 0.25 6.42 11.16
N LEU A 101 -0.58 5.44 11.49
CA LEU A 101 -1.30 4.64 10.49
C LEU A 101 -2.23 5.50 9.62
N ASP A 102 -2.99 6.43 10.22
CA ASP A 102 -3.94 7.27 9.48
C ASP A 102 -3.24 8.12 8.41
N GLU A 103 -2.14 8.78 8.78
CA GLU A 103 -1.35 9.58 7.84
C GLU A 103 -0.72 8.70 6.74
N TRP A 104 -0.30 7.48 7.09
CA TRP A 104 0.20 6.53 6.12
C TRP A 104 -0.88 6.13 5.09
N ILE A 105 -2.11 5.88 5.55
CA ILE A 105 -3.25 5.55 4.68
C ILE A 105 -3.58 6.73 3.76
N ASP A 106 -3.64 7.94 4.30
CA ASP A 106 -3.92 9.15 3.50
C ASP A 106 -2.84 9.36 2.43
N ALA A 107 -1.56 9.12 2.76
CA ALA A 107 -0.46 9.19 1.80
C ALA A 107 -0.54 8.11 0.72
N LEU A 108 -0.96 6.89 1.08
CA LEU A 108 -1.21 5.80 0.13
C LEU A 108 -2.34 6.15 -0.83
N ALA A 109 -3.48 6.60 -0.31
CA ALA A 109 -4.65 6.99 -1.12
C ALA A 109 -4.30 8.10 -2.11
N GLY A 110 -3.58 9.13 -1.68
CA GLY A 110 -3.08 10.19 -2.57
C GLY A 110 -2.15 9.65 -3.66
N SER A 111 -1.21 8.77 -3.30
CA SER A 111 -0.25 8.20 -4.26
C SER A 111 -0.94 7.30 -5.30
N LEU A 112 -1.97 6.55 -4.90
CA LEU A 112 -2.81 5.75 -5.80
C LEU A 112 -3.58 6.62 -6.79
N ALA A 113 -4.18 7.71 -6.31
CA ALA A 113 -4.91 8.66 -7.16
C ALA A 113 -3.98 9.32 -8.20
N ASP A 114 -2.79 9.74 -7.78
CA ASP A 114 -1.77 10.32 -8.66
C ASP A 114 -1.31 9.32 -9.74
N ALA A 115 -1.06 8.06 -9.34
CA ALA A 115 -0.68 7.00 -10.26
C ALA A 115 -1.77 6.71 -11.30
N ALA A 116 -3.04 6.62 -10.86
CA ALA A 116 -4.18 6.42 -11.75
C ALA A 116 -4.34 7.59 -12.75
N ALA A 117 -4.24 8.83 -12.28
CA ALA A 117 -4.32 10.02 -13.12
C ALA A 117 -3.15 10.11 -14.11
N SER A 118 -1.93 9.73 -13.71
CA SER A 118 -0.78 9.66 -14.61
C SER A 118 -0.97 8.61 -15.70
N ASN A 119 -1.48 7.43 -15.36
CA ASN A 119 -1.72 6.36 -16.32
C ASN A 119 -2.79 6.75 -17.34
N ALA A 120 -3.89 7.37 -16.89
CA ALA A 120 -4.93 7.90 -17.77
C ALA A 120 -4.38 8.93 -18.76
N ARG A 121 -3.55 9.87 -18.29
CA ARG A 121 -2.88 10.86 -19.16
C ARG A 121 -1.93 10.21 -20.17
N SER A 122 -1.14 9.23 -19.74
CA SER A 122 -0.25 8.48 -20.64
C SER A 122 -1.02 7.77 -21.74
N ARG A 123 -2.13 7.10 -21.37
CA ARG A 123 -3.01 6.45 -22.34
C ARG A 123 -3.60 7.43 -23.35
N GLU A 124 -4.12 8.56 -22.88
CA GLU A 124 -4.68 9.59 -23.74
C GLU A 124 -3.63 10.17 -24.71
N ALA A 125 -2.40 10.39 -24.23
CA ALA A 125 -1.31 10.87 -25.07
C ALA A 125 -0.94 9.88 -26.18
N VAL A 126 -0.92 8.57 -25.88
CA VAL A 126 -0.71 7.52 -26.89
C VAL A 126 -1.86 7.49 -27.89
N GLU A 127 -3.11 7.55 -27.44
CA GLU A 127 -4.29 7.58 -28.32
C GLU A 127 -4.27 8.80 -29.26
N ARG A 128 -3.88 9.98 -28.76
CA ARG A 128 -3.71 11.19 -29.59
C ARG A 128 -2.55 11.10 -30.58
N PHE A 129 -1.48 10.39 -30.24
CA PHE A 129 -0.34 10.20 -31.15
C PHE A 129 -0.66 9.23 -32.29
N LEU A 130 -1.57 8.28 -32.06
CA LEU A 130 -1.98 7.28 -33.03
C LEU A 130 -3.18 7.71 -33.90
N ALA A 131 -3.87 8.80 -33.55
CA ALA A 131 -5.00 9.38 -34.28
C ALA A 131 -4.55 10.42 -35.30
#